data_AF-A0A955H045-F1
#
_entry.id   AF-A0A955H045-F1
#
_cell.length_a   1.000
_cell.length_b   1.000
_cell.length_c   1.000
_cell.angle_alpha   90.00
_cell.angle_beta   90.00
_cell.angle_gamma   90.00
#
_symmetry.space_group_name_H-M   'P 1'
#
loop_
_entity.id
_entity.type
_entity.pdbx_description
1 polymer ?
#
loop_
_entity_poly.entity_id
_entity_poly.type
_entity_poly.pdbx_seq_one_letter_code
_entity_poly.pdbx_strand_id
1 'polypeptide(L)'
;MDISQIQKQILESDEFVLSEAQKVRYLYGLKKEMRYNQTRTETIRTESVAEHIYGMCIVANYFLPLEDPKNKLNQGDVFKLISWHDADEIETGDILGQSKTQTDRDNEVIAMKTVIENTPAHMQPEALRLMKDYELQSTPEARFVKAIDKIEVSFEIFDDNYREIFKKLHTRRQDNDKTKLPYIQDYPYILRFCQVISDEIDRLGFFVK
;
A
#
# COMPACT_ATOMS: atom_id res chain seq x y z
N MET A 1 -21.06 12.69 -7.94
CA MET A 1 -21.12 11.56 -8.89
C MET A 1 -21.43 10.32 -8.08
N ASP A 2 -22.28 9.42 -8.57
CA ASP A 2 -22.42 8.09 -7.97
C ASP A 2 -21.22 7.19 -8.31
N ILE A 3 -21.15 6.01 -7.70
CA ILE A 3 -20.06 5.05 -7.94
C ILE A 3 -19.94 4.68 -9.41
N SER A 4 -21.04 4.42 -10.11
CA SER A 4 -21.02 4.03 -11.53
C SER A 4 -20.49 5.16 -12.43
N GLN A 5 -20.80 6.41 -12.11
CA GLN A 5 -20.27 7.59 -12.78
C GLN A 5 -18.76 7.76 -12.52
N ILE A 6 -18.30 7.55 -11.27
CA ILE A 6 -16.88 7.59 -10.93
C ILE A 6 -16.12 6.49 -11.68
N GLN A 7 -16.60 5.25 -11.63
CA GLN A 7 -16.04 4.10 -12.34
C GLN A 7 -15.88 4.38 -13.84
N LYS A 8 -16.91 4.96 -14.47
CA LYS A 8 -16.85 5.35 -15.88
C LYS A 8 -15.75 6.39 -16.14
N GLN A 9 -15.68 7.45 -15.34
CA GLN A 9 -14.67 8.50 -15.50
C GLN A 9 -13.24 7.99 -15.30
N ILE A 10 -13.02 7.09 -14.33
CA ILE A 10 -11.72 6.44 -14.09
C ILE A 10 -11.24 5.73 -15.36
N LEU A 11 -12.12 4.99 -16.03
CA LEU A 11 -11.77 4.22 -17.23
C LEU A 11 -11.56 5.10 -18.47
N GLU A 12 -12.18 6.29 -18.54
CA GLU A 12 -12.22 7.11 -19.75
C GLU A 12 -11.24 8.31 -19.75
N SER A 13 -10.74 8.76 -18.59
CA SER A 13 -9.96 10.01 -18.49
C SER A 13 -8.72 9.90 -17.59
N ASP A 14 -7.53 10.08 -18.16
CA ASP A 14 -6.27 10.16 -17.40
C ASP A 14 -6.26 11.36 -16.45
N GLU A 15 -6.76 12.52 -16.92
CA GLU A 15 -6.85 13.75 -16.13
C GLU A 15 -7.74 13.55 -14.89
N PHE A 16 -8.84 12.82 -15.05
CA PHE A 16 -9.72 12.49 -13.94
C PHE A 16 -9.00 11.60 -12.91
N VAL A 17 -8.30 10.55 -13.37
CA VAL A 17 -7.54 9.66 -12.49
C VAL A 17 -6.46 10.41 -11.72
N LEU A 18 -5.68 11.27 -12.38
CA LEU A 18 -4.67 12.09 -11.71
C LEU A 18 -5.29 13.06 -10.70
N SER A 19 -6.45 13.67 -11.03
CA SER A 19 -7.19 14.52 -10.12
C SER A 19 -7.65 13.78 -8.87
N GLU A 20 -8.20 12.57 -9.02
CA GLU A 20 -8.60 11.73 -7.89
C GLU A 20 -7.40 11.27 -7.07
N ALA A 21 -6.30 10.88 -7.71
CA ALA A 21 -5.07 10.52 -7.02
C ALA A 21 -4.55 11.66 -6.13
N GLN A 22 -4.63 12.90 -6.60
CA GLN A 22 -4.25 14.07 -5.81
C GLN A 22 -5.18 14.28 -4.61
N LYS A 23 -6.50 14.05 -4.74
CA LYS A 23 -7.46 14.13 -3.64
C LYS A 23 -7.25 13.05 -2.59
N VAL A 24 -6.96 11.82 -3.02
CA VAL A 24 -6.60 10.72 -2.10
C VAL A 24 -5.30 11.07 -1.35
N ARG A 25 -4.28 11.54 -2.06
CA ARG A 25 -2.99 11.96 -1.46
C ARG A 25 -3.12 13.15 -0.51
N TYR A 26 -4.10 14.02 -0.68
CA TYR A 26 -4.37 15.11 0.27
C TYR A 26 -4.64 14.58 1.68
N LEU A 27 -5.34 13.46 1.79
CA LEU A 27 -5.66 12.83 3.09
C LEU A 27 -4.42 12.24 3.79
N TYR A 28 -3.29 12.12 3.08
CA TYR A 28 -2.01 11.71 3.69
C TYR A 28 -1.37 12.83 4.52
N GLY A 29 -1.98 14.02 4.62
CA GLY A 29 -1.51 15.10 5.49
C GLY A 29 -1.21 14.63 6.92
N LEU A 30 -2.00 13.70 7.48
CA LEU A 30 -1.76 13.15 8.82
C LEU A 30 -0.45 12.36 8.94
N LYS A 31 0.06 11.77 7.85
CA LYS A 31 1.40 11.17 7.85
C LYS A 31 2.47 12.22 8.15
N LYS A 32 2.21 13.52 7.92
CA LYS A 32 3.13 14.65 8.12
C LYS A 32 3.03 15.31 9.48
N GLU A 33 1.91 15.13 10.18
CA GLU A 33 1.65 15.80 11.43
C GLU A 33 2.27 15.04 12.60
N MET A 34 3.34 15.60 13.16
CA MET A 34 3.95 15.05 14.36
C MET A 34 3.17 15.52 15.59
N ARG A 35 2.77 14.57 16.44
CA ARG A 35 2.19 14.89 17.75
C ARG A 35 3.18 15.72 18.57
N TYR A 36 2.63 16.59 19.43
CA TYR A 36 3.41 17.51 20.28
C TYR A 36 4.17 18.62 19.53
N ASN A 37 3.70 18.98 18.33
CA ASN A 37 4.23 20.09 17.51
C ASN A 37 5.75 19.96 17.28
N GLN A 38 6.19 18.73 17.01
CA GLN A 38 7.59 18.42 16.72
C GLN A 38 7.83 18.47 15.20
N THR A 39 9.10 18.48 14.81
CA THR A 39 9.50 18.39 13.40
C THR A 39 10.42 17.18 13.22
N ARG A 40 10.20 16.41 12.15
CA ARG A 40 11.10 15.32 11.75
C ARG A 40 12.26 15.93 10.94
N THR A 41 13.51 15.70 11.38
CA THR A 41 14.71 16.41 10.87
C THR A 41 15.39 15.74 9.68
N GLU A 42 14.79 14.73 9.07
CA GLU A 42 15.41 13.95 8.00
C GLU A 42 15.55 14.75 6.70
N THR A 43 16.69 14.57 6.01
CA THR A 43 16.99 15.21 4.71
C THR A 43 16.22 14.59 3.55
N ILE A 44 15.92 13.29 3.64
CA ILE A 44 14.97 12.57 2.79
C ILE A 44 13.96 11.99 3.75
N ARG A 45 12.74 12.50 3.71
CA ARG A 45 11.71 12.10 4.64
C ARG A 45 11.23 10.70 4.30
N THR A 46 11.59 9.68 5.08
CA THR A 46 11.02 8.35 4.85
C THR A 46 9.63 8.23 5.47
N GLU A 47 8.86 7.27 5.02
CA GLU A 47 7.61 6.88 5.67
C GLU A 47 7.90 5.84 6.77
N SER A 48 7.14 5.83 7.86
CA SER A 48 7.10 4.75 8.85
C SER A 48 6.01 3.73 8.51
N VAL A 49 6.14 2.48 8.97
CA VAL A 49 5.13 1.42 8.76
C VAL A 49 3.73 1.85 9.23
N ALA A 50 3.65 2.58 10.34
CA ALA A 50 2.36 3.10 10.83
C ALA A 50 1.75 4.19 9.92
N GLU A 51 2.59 5.02 9.30
CA GLU A 51 2.15 5.99 8.28
C GLU A 51 1.67 5.25 7.02
N HIS A 52 2.35 4.18 6.61
CA HIS A 52 1.94 3.31 5.49
C HIS A 52 0.58 2.65 5.74
N ILE A 53 0.40 2.03 6.91
CA ILE A 53 -0.87 1.42 7.36
C ILE A 53 -2.01 2.45 7.34
N TYR A 54 -1.76 3.69 7.76
CA TYR A 54 -2.74 4.77 7.63
C TYR A 54 -3.07 5.08 6.16
N GLY A 55 -2.05 5.17 5.30
CA GLY A 55 -2.23 5.36 3.86
C GLY A 55 -3.09 4.27 3.22
N MET A 56 -2.79 3.00 3.52
CA MET A 56 -3.59 1.86 3.08
C MET A 56 -5.04 1.95 3.52
N CYS A 57 -5.31 2.40 4.75
CA CYS A 57 -6.68 2.61 5.20
C CYS A 57 -7.43 3.62 4.33
N ILE A 58 -6.79 4.73 3.96
CA ILE A 58 -7.37 5.74 3.07
C ILE A 58 -7.62 5.16 1.67
N VAL A 59 -6.64 4.45 1.12
CA VAL A 59 -6.72 3.86 -0.23
C VAL A 59 -7.79 2.76 -0.29
N ALA A 60 -7.89 1.91 0.75
CA ALA A 60 -8.95 0.92 0.87
C ALA A 60 -10.34 1.56 0.94
N ASN A 61 -10.50 2.65 1.70
CA ASN A 61 -11.78 3.40 1.72
C ASN A 61 -12.17 3.94 0.35
N TYR A 62 -11.19 4.37 -0.46
CA TYR A 62 -11.45 4.86 -1.82
C TYR A 62 -11.87 3.72 -2.76
N PHE A 63 -11.11 2.62 -2.78
CA PHE A 63 -11.30 1.55 -3.77
C PHE A 63 -12.36 0.52 -3.41
N LEU A 64 -12.65 0.25 -2.13
CA LEU A 64 -13.66 -0.73 -1.73
C LEU A 64 -15.00 -0.57 -2.46
N PRO A 65 -15.66 0.61 -2.44
CA PRO A 65 -16.94 0.77 -3.14
C PRO A 65 -16.81 0.76 -4.67
N LEU A 66 -15.61 0.99 -5.22
CA LEU A 66 -15.33 0.94 -6.64
C LEU A 66 -15.14 -0.50 -7.13
N GLU A 67 -14.35 -1.30 -6.41
CA GLU A 67 -14.00 -2.68 -6.78
C GLU A 67 -15.07 -3.69 -6.33
N ASP A 68 -15.75 -3.42 -5.22
CA ASP A 68 -16.78 -4.28 -4.65
C ASP A 68 -18.09 -3.52 -4.35
N PRO A 69 -18.79 -3.01 -5.39
CA PRO A 69 -20.03 -2.25 -5.21
C PRO A 69 -21.18 -3.09 -4.62
N LYS A 70 -21.02 -4.42 -4.51
CA LYS A 70 -22.00 -5.34 -3.93
C LYS A 70 -21.68 -5.71 -2.48
N ASN A 71 -20.63 -5.14 -1.87
CA ASN A 71 -20.21 -5.37 -0.49
C ASN A 71 -20.08 -6.87 -0.15
N LYS A 72 -19.42 -7.63 -1.03
CA LYS A 72 -19.09 -9.04 -0.80
C LYS A 72 -17.90 -9.21 0.15
N LEU A 73 -16.96 -8.27 0.13
CA LEU A 73 -15.81 -8.23 1.02
C LEU A 73 -16.24 -7.73 2.40
N ASN A 74 -15.75 -8.39 3.46
CA ASN A 74 -15.96 -7.89 4.81
C ASN A 74 -15.01 -6.72 5.09
N GLN A 75 -15.57 -5.50 5.11
CA GLN A 75 -14.82 -4.27 5.38
C GLN A 75 -14.07 -4.32 6.71
N GLY A 76 -14.66 -4.93 7.76
CA GLY A 76 -14.00 -5.09 9.05
C GLY A 76 -12.75 -5.97 8.97
N ASP A 77 -12.83 -7.07 8.22
CA ASP A 77 -11.68 -7.95 8.01
C ASP A 77 -10.60 -7.30 7.14
N VAL A 78 -10.99 -6.50 6.13
CA VAL A 78 -10.04 -5.70 5.32
C VAL A 78 -9.20 -4.78 6.19
N PHE A 79 -9.82 -4.01 7.09
CA PHE A 79 -9.06 -3.09 7.95
C PHE A 79 -8.26 -3.81 9.04
N LYS A 80 -8.75 -4.95 9.54
CA LYS A 80 -7.96 -5.80 10.44
C LYS A 80 -6.72 -6.35 9.73
N LEU A 81 -6.85 -6.84 8.50
CA LEU A 81 -5.72 -7.27 7.69
C LEU A 81 -4.71 -6.13 7.51
N ILE A 82 -5.16 -4.94 7.09
CA ILE A 82 -4.30 -3.75 6.96
C ILE A 82 -3.56 -3.46 8.28
N SER A 83 -4.23 -3.55 9.43
CA SER A 83 -3.58 -3.25 10.72
C SER A 83 -2.52 -4.25 11.16
N TRP A 84 -2.50 -5.46 10.60
CA TRP A 84 -1.63 -6.57 11.02
C TRP A 84 -0.60 -6.99 9.96
N HIS A 85 -0.75 -6.56 8.71
CA HIS A 85 -0.02 -7.15 7.59
C HIS A 85 1.50 -7.05 7.69
N ASP A 86 2.03 -5.92 8.16
CA ASP A 86 3.47 -5.68 8.36
C ASP A 86 3.86 -5.71 9.86
N ALA A 87 3.08 -6.39 10.71
CA ALA A 87 3.33 -6.39 12.15
C ALA A 87 4.66 -7.08 12.53
N ASP A 88 5.16 -8.00 11.70
CA ASP A 88 6.46 -8.66 11.87
C ASP A 88 7.66 -7.70 11.67
N GLU A 89 7.45 -6.55 11.00
CA GLU A 89 8.49 -5.53 10.81
C GLU A 89 8.92 -4.84 12.12
N ILE A 90 8.17 -5.05 13.21
CA ILE A 90 8.61 -4.68 14.57
C ILE A 90 9.95 -5.36 14.90
N GLU A 91 10.18 -6.57 14.41
CA GLU A 91 11.38 -7.38 14.70
C GLU A 91 12.42 -7.33 13.57
N THR A 92 12.00 -7.29 12.31
CA THR A 92 12.90 -7.33 11.14
C THR A 92 13.30 -5.94 10.63
N GLY A 93 12.47 -4.92 10.89
CA GLY A 93 12.47 -3.68 10.13
C GLY A 93 11.92 -3.86 8.70
N ASP A 94 11.60 -2.76 8.03
CA ASP A 94 11.16 -2.79 6.63
C ASP A 94 12.32 -3.14 5.69
N ILE A 95 12.28 -4.36 5.16
CA ILE A 95 13.19 -4.84 4.12
C ILE A 95 12.42 -4.88 2.81
N LEU A 96 12.82 -4.05 1.85
CA LEU A 96 12.18 -4.00 0.52
C LEU A 96 12.09 -5.40 -0.10
N GLY A 97 10.89 -5.79 -0.53
CA GLY A 97 10.61 -7.15 -1.03
C GLY A 97 11.56 -7.64 -2.14
N GLN A 98 12.03 -6.75 -3.02
CA GLN A 98 12.99 -7.07 -4.08
C GLN A 98 14.42 -7.34 -3.57
N SER A 99 14.74 -6.87 -2.37
CA SER A 99 16.03 -7.04 -1.71
C SER A 99 16.04 -8.23 -0.74
N LYS A 100 14.87 -8.82 -0.42
CA LYS A 100 14.74 -9.94 0.53
C LYS A 100 15.48 -11.19 0.02
N THR A 101 16.47 -11.63 0.80
CA THR A 101 17.15 -12.91 0.65
C THR A 101 16.29 -14.06 1.17
N GLN A 102 16.73 -15.32 0.98
CA GLN A 102 16.04 -16.45 1.60
C GLN A 102 16.12 -16.38 3.14
N THR A 103 17.26 -15.94 3.67
CA THR A 103 17.44 -15.75 5.11
C THR A 103 16.44 -14.74 5.67
N ASP A 104 16.18 -13.65 4.95
CA ASP A 104 15.20 -12.64 5.38
C ASP A 104 13.79 -13.24 5.46
N ARG A 105 13.41 -14.05 4.46
CA ARG A 105 12.11 -14.77 4.46
C ARG A 105 12.01 -15.78 5.60
N ASP A 106 13.10 -16.49 5.91
CA ASP A 106 13.12 -17.42 7.04
C ASP A 106 13.02 -16.67 8.38
N ASN A 107 13.63 -15.47 8.47
CA ASN A 107 13.55 -14.59 9.63
C ASN A 107 12.15 -14.01 9.82
N GLU A 108 11.38 -13.73 8.76
CA GLU A 108 9.98 -13.27 8.85
C GLU A 108 9.08 -14.29 9.56
N VAL A 109 9.31 -15.59 9.33
CA VAL A 109 8.57 -16.65 10.04
C VAL A 109 8.87 -16.60 11.54
N ILE A 110 10.12 -16.34 11.91
CA ILE A 110 10.54 -16.19 13.31
C ILE A 110 9.97 -14.90 13.89
N ALA A 111 10.03 -13.80 13.16
CA ALA A 111 9.52 -12.49 13.55
C ALA A 111 8.01 -12.51 13.80
N MET A 112 7.23 -13.07 12.87
CA MET A 112 5.79 -13.27 13.04
C MET A 112 5.51 -14.08 14.32
N LYS A 113 6.26 -15.17 14.56
CA LYS A 113 6.10 -15.95 15.79
C LYS A 113 6.38 -15.09 17.03
N THR A 114 7.48 -14.33 17.05
CA THR A 114 7.84 -13.44 18.16
C THR A 114 6.76 -12.39 18.42
N VAL A 115 6.24 -11.74 17.37
CA VAL A 115 5.19 -10.74 17.48
C VAL A 115 3.90 -11.33 18.04
N ILE A 116 3.50 -12.53 17.59
CA ILE A 116 2.33 -13.22 18.12
C ILE A 116 2.54 -13.61 19.59
N GLU A 117 3.70 -14.13 19.97
CA GLU A 117 3.99 -14.50 21.36
C GLU A 117 3.96 -13.29 22.31
N ASN A 118 4.33 -12.10 21.83
CA ASN A 118 4.27 -10.84 22.59
C ASN A 118 2.90 -10.12 22.50
N THR A 119 1.99 -10.59 21.65
CA THR A 119 0.63 -10.06 21.53
C THR A 119 -0.27 -10.60 22.66
N PRO A 120 -1.22 -9.81 23.21
CA PRO A 120 -2.13 -10.30 24.24
C PRO A 120 -2.84 -11.61 23.85
N ALA A 121 -2.89 -12.59 24.77
CA ALA A 121 -3.33 -13.96 24.48
C ALA A 121 -4.67 -14.08 23.75
N HIS A 122 -5.63 -13.21 24.04
CA HIS A 122 -6.95 -13.21 23.40
C HIS A 122 -6.93 -12.72 21.94
N MET A 123 -5.89 -11.99 21.53
CA MET A 123 -5.71 -11.47 20.16
C MET A 123 -4.86 -12.40 19.30
N GLN A 124 -4.01 -13.23 19.91
CA GLN A 124 -3.05 -14.09 19.19
C GLN A 124 -3.69 -14.97 18.09
N PRO A 125 -4.84 -15.65 18.32
CA PRO A 125 -5.42 -16.50 17.27
C PRO A 125 -5.86 -15.70 16.05
N GLU A 126 -6.42 -14.51 16.26
CA GLU A 126 -6.87 -13.64 15.17
C GLU A 126 -5.68 -13.01 14.45
N ALA A 127 -4.71 -12.47 15.18
CA ALA A 127 -3.49 -11.90 14.61
C ALA A 127 -2.73 -12.91 13.74
N LEU A 128 -2.52 -14.13 14.25
CA LEU A 128 -1.84 -15.19 13.49
C LEU A 128 -2.61 -15.57 12.22
N ARG A 129 -3.94 -15.65 12.30
CA ARG A 129 -4.80 -15.92 11.14
C ARG A 129 -4.65 -14.81 10.10
N LEU A 130 -4.78 -13.54 10.51
CA LEU A 130 -4.72 -12.39 9.61
C LEU A 130 -3.37 -12.30 8.89
N MET A 131 -2.26 -12.41 9.63
CA MET A 131 -0.91 -12.35 9.05
C MET A 131 -0.69 -13.49 8.06
N LYS A 132 -1.09 -14.73 8.41
CA LYS A 132 -1.02 -15.87 7.47
C LYS A 132 -1.91 -15.71 6.25
N ASP A 133 -3.13 -15.20 6.44
CA ASP A 133 -4.07 -15.00 5.34
C ASP A 133 -3.54 -13.96 4.36
N TYR A 134 -2.92 -12.87 4.86
CA TYR A 134 -2.25 -11.85 4.05
C TYR A 134 -1.07 -12.43 3.26
N GLU A 135 -0.14 -13.11 3.92
CA GLU A 135 1.05 -13.67 3.27
C GLU A 135 0.71 -14.73 2.22
N LEU A 136 -0.22 -15.63 2.55
CA LEU A 136 -0.67 -16.68 1.63
C LEU A 136 -1.73 -16.20 0.63
N GLN A 137 -2.23 -14.97 0.78
CA GLN A 137 -3.34 -14.42 -0.01
C GLN A 137 -4.56 -15.36 -0.08
N SER A 138 -4.84 -16.04 1.04
CA SER A 138 -5.78 -17.15 1.13
C SER A 138 -7.25 -16.72 0.99
N THR A 139 -7.57 -15.49 1.42
CA THR A 139 -8.94 -14.93 1.42
C THR A 139 -9.12 -13.86 0.34
N PRO A 140 -10.36 -13.59 -0.12
CA PRO A 140 -10.66 -12.45 -0.98
C PRO A 140 -10.21 -11.11 -0.38
N GLU A 141 -10.42 -10.91 0.92
CA GLU A 141 -9.99 -9.71 1.64
C GLU A 141 -8.46 -9.58 1.65
N ALA A 142 -7.73 -10.68 1.89
CA ALA A 142 -6.27 -10.66 1.86
C ALA A 142 -5.72 -10.31 0.47
N ARG A 143 -6.31 -10.86 -0.60
CA ARG A 143 -5.95 -10.49 -1.99
C ARG A 143 -6.22 -9.03 -2.27
N PHE A 144 -7.36 -8.50 -1.80
CA PHE A 144 -7.68 -7.09 -1.95
C PHE A 144 -6.68 -6.21 -1.19
N VAL A 145 -6.38 -6.55 0.07
CA VAL A 145 -5.38 -5.83 0.87
C VAL A 145 -3.99 -5.88 0.23
N LYS A 146 -3.60 -7.00 -0.39
CA LYS A 146 -2.34 -7.08 -1.16
C LYS A 146 -2.34 -6.14 -2.37
N ALA A 147 -3.46 -5.99 -3.07
CA ALA A 147 -3.59 -5.02 -4.15
C ALA A 147 -3.49 -3.58 -3.64
N ILE A 148 -4.11 -3.30 -2.48
CA ILE A 148 -4.03 -1.99 -1.81
C ILE A 148 -2.60 -1.67 -1.41
N ASP A 149 -1.88 -2.58 -0.75
CA ASP A 149 -0.46 -2.47 -0.40
C ASP A 149 0.37 -2.04 -1.63
N LYS A 150 0.20 -2.76 -2.74
CA LYS A 150 0.96 -2.48 -3.97
C LYS A 150 0.68 -1.13 -4.60
N ILE A 151 -0.55 -0.61 -4.52
CA ILE A 151 -0.89 0.68 -5.14
C ILE A 151 -0.63 1.87 -4.22
N GLU A 152 -0.75 1.70 -2.90
CA GLU A 152 -0.71 2.76 -1.88
C GLU A 152 0.47 3.71 -2.07
N VAL A 153 1.68 3.17 -2.22
CA VAL A 153 2.90 3.98 -2.33
C VAL A 153 2.90 4.85 -3.59
N SER A 154 2.14 4.50 -4.62
CA SER A 154 2.10 5.24 -5.89
C SER A 154 1.44 6.61 -5.74
N PHE A 155 0.59 6.80 -4.73
CA PHE A 155 -0.03 8.10 -4.44
C PHE A 155 0.98 9.13 -3.94
N GLU A 156 2.18 8.71 -3.50
CA GLU A 156 3.28 9.61 -3.14
C GLU A 156 3.92 10.33 -4.33
N ILE A 157 3.48 10.08 -5.58
CA ILE A 157 3.93 10.80 -6.79
C ILE A 157 3.92 12.33 -6.65
N PHE A 158 2.99 12.88 -5.87
CA PHE A 158 2.84 14.33 -5.64
C PHE A 158 3.75 14.87 -4.53
N ASP A 159 4.60 14.03 -3.93
CA ASP A 159 5.58 14.43 -2.95
C ASP A 159 6.97 14.53 -3.61
N ASP A 160 7.61 15.69 -3.51
CA ASP A 160 8.94 15.93 -4.10
C ASP A 160 9.98 14.92 -3.58
N ASN A 161 9.82 14.45 -2.34
CA ASN A 161 10.69 13.47 -1.73
C ASN A 161 10.60 12.09 -2.41
N TYR A 162 9.46 11.75 -3.01
CA TYR A 162 9.25 10.46 -3.67
C TYR A 162 10.17 10.27 -4.89
N ARG A 163 10.47 11.37 -5.60
CA ARG A 163 11.44 11.36 -6.70
C ARG A 163 12.84 10.95 -6.23
N GLU A 164 13.27 11.46 -5.08
CA GLU A 164 14.60 11.16 -4.53
C GLU A 164 14.69 9.70 -4.06
N ILE A 165 13.59 9.12 -3.57
CA ILE A 165 13.50 7.69 -3.26
C ILE A 165 13.73 6.84 -4.52
N PHE A 166 13.06 7.16 -5.64
CA PHE A 166 13.22 6.40 -6.90
C PHE A 166 14.66 6.43 -7.42
N LYS A 167 15.31 7.59 -7.34
CA LYS A 167 16.73 7.73 -7.69
C LYS A 167 17.63 6.89 -6.78
N LYS A 168 17.40 6.94 -5.46
CA LYS A 168 18.19 6.19 -4.46
C LYS A 168 18.04 4.67 -4.63
N LEU A 169 16.83 4.21 -4.97
CA LEU A 169 16.52 2.80 -5.15
C LEU A 169 16.82 2.28 -6.57
N HIS A 170 17.28 3.14 -7.48
CA HIS A 170 17.52 2.82 -8.89
C HIS A 170 16.33 2.12 -9.56
N THR A 171 15.11 2.54 -9.23
CA THR A 171 13.89 1.88 -9.69
C THR A 171 13.69 2.10 -11.19
N ARG A 172 13.44 1.02 -11.94
CA ARG A 172 13.06 1.06 -13.36
C ARG A 172 11.57 0.80 -13.51
N ARG A 173 10.96 1.31 -14.59
CA ARG A 173 9.54 1.10 -14.90
C ARG A 173 9.16 -0.37 -14.91
N GLN A 174 9.97 -1.21 -15.55
CA GLN A 174 9.73 -2.64 -15.64
C GLN A 174 9.69 -3.33 -14.27
N ASP A 175 10.56 -2.91 -13.33
CA ASP A 175 10.61 -3.50 -11.99
C ASP A 175 9.39 -3.07 -11.15
N ASN A 176 8.98 -1.80 -11.25
CA ASN A 176 7.73 -1.30 -10.65
C ASN A 176 6.51 -2.09 -11.16
N ASP A 177 6.39 -2.29 -12.47
CA ASP A 177 5.22 -2.97 -13.05
C ASP A 177 5.22 -4.45 -12.67
N LYS A 178 6.39 -5.11 -12.72
CA LYS A 178 6.55 -6.52 -12.35
C LYS A 178 6.15 -6.79 -10.89
N THR A 179 6.42 -5.85 -9.99
CA THR A 179 6.10 -6.01 -8.56
C THR A 179 4.63 -5.78 -8.24
N LYS A 180 3.91 -4.99 -9.04
CA LYS A 180 2.51 -4.61 -8.78
C LYS A 180 1.50 -5.43 -9.58
N LEU A 181 1.72 -5.62 -10.88
CA LEU A 181 0.75 -6.20 -11.82
C LEU A 181 0.14 -7.54 -11.39
N PRO A 182 0.90 -8.52 -10.84
CA PRO A 182 0.32 -9.80 -10.44
C PRO A 182 -0.80 -9.68 -9.40
N TYR A 183 -0.76 -8.64 -8.57
CA TYR A 183 -1.67 -8.44 -7.44
C TYR A 183 -2.85 -7.53 -7.78
N ILE A 184 -2.70 -6.65 -8.78
CA ILE A 184 -3.71 -5.64 -9.12
C ILE A 184 -4.53 -5.96 -10.37
N GLN A 185 -4.13 -6.94 -11.18
CA GLN A 185 -4.74 -7.25 -12.47
C GLN A 185 -6.25 -7.55 -12.42
N ASP A 186 -6.73 -8.10 -11.30
CA ASP A 186 -8.13 -8.46 -11.10
C ASP A 186 -8.99 -7.29 -10.57
N TYR A 187 -8.37 -6.13 -10.33
CA TYR A 187 -9.00 -4.93 -9.77
C TYR A 187 -8.95 -3.79 -10.80
N PRO A 188 -9.93 -3.68 -11.71
CA PRO A 188 -9.86 -2.80 -12.87
C PRO A 188 -9.62 -1.32 -12.55
N TYR A 189 -10.14 -0.81 -11.43
CA TYR A 189 -9.98 0.60 -11.06
C TYR A 189 -8.63 0.84 -10.40
N ILE A 190 -8.15 -0.08 -9.55
CA ILE A 190 -6.79 -0.05 -9.01
C ILE A 190 -5.77 -0.16 -10.15
N LEU A 191 -5.95 -1.10 -11.08
CA LEU A 191 -5.10 -1.28 -12.25
C LEU A 191 -5.01 0.01 -13.08
N ARG A 192 -6.16 0.66 -13.30
CA ARG A 192 -6.23 1.91 -14.04
C ARG A 192 -5.47 3.05 -13.36
N PHE A 193 -5.59 3.19 -12.03
CA PHE A 193 -4.77 4.13 -11.26
C PHE A 193 -3.28 3.81 -11.39
N CYS A 194 -2.91 2.53 -11.26
CA CYS A 194 -1.51 2.11 -11.39
C CYS A 194 -0.91 2.49 -12.74
N GLN A 195 -1.65 2.28 -13.83
CA GLN A 195 -1.20 2.61 -15.18
C GLN A 195 -0.99 4.11 -15.35
N VAL A 196 -2.02 4.92 -15.06
CA VAL A 196 -1.94 6.38 -15.21
C VAL A 196 -0.82 6.98 -14.36
N ILE A 197 -0.74 6.57 -13.10
CA ILE A 197 0.28 7.09 -12.19
C ILE A 197 1.67 6.65 -12.66
N SER A 198 1.85 5.40 -13.09
CA SER A 198 3.16 4.93 -13.55
C SER A 198 3.60 5.65 -14.84
N ASP A 199 2.65 5.95 -15.74
CA ASP A 199 2.92 6.73 -16.95
C ASP A 199 3.28 8.19 -16.61
N GLU A 200 2.62 8.76 -15.61
CA GLU A 200 2.97 10.09 -15.10
C GLU A 200 4.33 10.12 -14.41
N ILE A 201 4.68 9.10 -13.61
CA ILE A 201 6.00 8.91 -13.00
C ILE A 201 7.09 8.87 -14.09
N ASP A 202 6.84 8.13 -15.17
CA ASP A 202 7.76 8.02 -16.31
C ASP A 202 7.89 9.36 -17.05
N ARG A 203 6.77 10.04 -17.33
CA ARG A 203 6.73 11.38 -17.94
C ARG A 203 7.51 12.41 -17.12
N LEU A 204 7.40 12.34 -15.79
CA LEU A 204 8.12 13.23 -14.87
C LEU A 204 9.60 12.86 -14.69
N GLY A 205 10.04 11.72 -15.25
CA GLY A 205 11.44 11.29 -15.27
C GLY A 205 11.94 10.72 -13.94
N PHE A 206 11.06 10.07 -13.17
CA PHE A 206 11.44 9.46 -11.89
C PHE A 206 12.21 8.13 -12.09
N PHE A 207 11.81 7.34 -13.08
CA PHE A 207 12.45 6.05 -13.36
C PHE A 207 13.85 6.21 -13.95
N VAL A 208 14.75 5.31 -13.55
CA VAL A 208 16.05 5.16 -14.20
C VAL A 208 15.85 4.47 -15.55
N LYS A 209 16.54 4.99 -16.58
CA LYS A 209 16.52 4.43 -17.95
C LYS A 209 17.40 3.19 -18.08
#